data_AF-A0A951PPH1-F1
#
_entry.id   AF-A0A951PPH1-F1
#
_cell.length_a   1.000
_cell.length_b   1.000
_cell.length_c   1.000
_cell.angle_alpha   90.00
_cell.angle_beta   90.00
_cell.angle_gamma   90.00
#
_symmetry.space_group_name_H-M   'P 1'
#
loop_
_entity.id
_entity.type
_entity.pdbx_description
1 polymer ?
#
loop_
_entity_poly.entity_id
_entity_poly.type
_entity_poly.pdbx_seq_one_letter_code
_entity_poly.pdbx_strand_id
1 'polypeptide(L)'
;MPKNQPLPKYLARNSHAYQEALDDFGITDLLEKLSHFKDANFEAQWLHLEPEELDSLAAILIQQLTNSLNGKLIGSYLNTIRHGNSDVFFSPISLEFPSSVSLPSGFPDSAQIPRFLYGDKVRLVPVSSEPEWGVVIGRFYSYACHRCHWMWRYILWLDNASFSASWVAVSTAWEEDLQPYVEEV
;
A
#
# COMPACT_ATOMS: atom_id res chain seq x y z
N MET A 1 35.93 46.77 8.09
CA MET A 1 34.51 46.50 8.37
C MET A 1 33.73 46.64 7.06
N PRO A 2 33.28 45.56 6.43
CA PRO A 2 32.46 45.65 5.23
C PRO A 2 30.99 45.86 5.61
N LYS A 3 30.32 46.72 4.84
CA LYS A 3 28.93 47.16 5.01
C LYS A 3 27.96 46.03 4.59
N ASN A 4 26.92 45.82 5.39
CA ASN A 4 25.76 44.99 5.05
C ASN A 4 25.10 45.51 3.77
N GLN A 5 25.27 44.82 2.66
CA GLN A 5 24.40 44.96 1.48
C GLN A 5 23.11 44.17 1.74
N PRO A 6 21.92 44.76 1.53
CA PRO A 6 20.68 44.00 1.59
C PRO A 6 20.62 43.04 0.41
N LEU A 7 20.20 41.80 0.69
CA LEU A 7 20.04 40.74 -0.30
C LEU A 7 19.10 41.19 -1.45
N PRO A 8 19.38 40.82 -2.71
CA PRO A 8 18.58 41.23 -3.86
C PRO A 8 17.14 40.70 -3.80
N LYS A 9 16.16 41.59 -3.97
CA LYS A 9 14.70 41.34 -3.94
C LYS A 9 14.18 40.30 -4.94
N TYR A 10 15.01 39.82 -5.87
CA TYR A 10 14.61 38.89 -6.93
C TYR A 10 14.47 37.43 -6.45
N LEU A 11 15.13 37.04 -5.36
CA LEU A 11 14.98 35.69 -4.80
C LEU A 11 13.67 35.51 -4.02
N ALA A 12 13.16 36.58 -3.38
CA ALA A 12 11.92 36.52 -2.60
C ALA A 12 10.67 36.32 -3.47
N ARG A 13 10.64 36.92 -4.67
CA ARG A 13 9.48 36.86 -5.59
C ARG A 13 9.28 35.47 -6.20
N ASN A 14 10.38 34.73 -6.42
CA ASN A 14 10.33 33.36 -6.91
C ASN A 14 9.88 32.38 -5.83
N SER A 15 10.24 32.62 -4.56
CA SER A 15 9.79 31.75 -3.45
C SER A 15 8.28 31.82 -3.22
N HIS A 16 7.68 33.02 -3.38
CA HIS A 16 6.24 33.20 -3.19
C HIS A 16 5.44 32.53 -4.30
N ALA A 17 5.83 32.74 -5.56
CA ALA A 17 5.14 32.12 -6.69
C ALA A 17 5.31 30.59 -6.70
N TYR A 18 6.45 30.09 -6.23
CA TYR A 18 6.68 28.66 -6.07
C TYR A 18 5.81 28.06 -4.95
N GLN A 19 5.74 28.71 -3.79
CA GLN A 19 4.90 28.27 -2.68
C GLN A 19 3.42 28.31 -3.04
N GLU A 20 2.98 29.38 -3.69
CA GLU A 20 1.61 29.56 -4.18
C GLU A 20 1.22 28.42 -5.15
N ALA A 21 2.13 28.01 -6.03
CA ALA A 21 1.90 26.85 -6.88
C ALA A 21 1.79 25.54 -6.09
N LEU A 22 2.65 25.32 -5.08
CA LEU A 22 2.58 24.11 -4.23
C LEU A 22 1.26 24.04 -3.46
N ASP A 23 0.77 25.18 -2.99
CA ASP A 23 -0.51 25.29 -2.29
C ASP A 23 -1.68 25.04 -3.26
N ASP A 24 -1.67 25.65 -4.45
CA ASP A 24 -2.70 25.47 -5.49
C ASP A 24 -2.82 24.00 -5.96
N PHE A 25 -1.70 23.28 -6.02
CA PHE A 25 -1.67 21.86 -6.36
C PHE A 25 -1.86 20.93 -5.15
N GLY A 26 -2.07 21.47 -3.95
CA GLY A 26 -2.31 20.71 -2.71
C GLY A 26 -1.09 19.91 -2.23
N ILE A 27 0.12 20.26 -2.68
CA ILE A 27 1.36 19.57 -2.31
C ILE A 27 1.71 19.89 -0.85
N THR A 28 1.47 21.12 -0.40
CA THR A 28 1.70 21.52 1.00
C THR A 28 0.80 20.74 1.95
N ASP A 29 -0.49 20.59 1.61
CA ASP A 29 -1.44 19.79 2.39
C ASP A 29 -1.05 18.31 2.42
N LEU A 30 -0.53 17.77 1.31
CA LEU A 30 -0.03 16.40 1.24
C LEU A 30 1.16 16.20 2.18
N LEU A 31 2.14 17.10 2.15
CA LEU A 31 3.33 17.03 3.02
C LEU A 31 2.93 17.15 4.49
N GLU A 32 2.06 18.09 4.84
CA GLU A 32 1.56 18.25 6.21
C GLU A 32 0.81 16.99 6.70
N LYS A 33 0.01 16.39 5.81
CA LYS A 33 -0.71 15.16 6.14
C LYS A 33 0.25 13.99 6.35
N LEU A 34 1.30 13.86 5.54
CA LEU A 34 2.31 12.81 5.69
C LEU A 34 3.12 12.98 6.97
N SER A 35 3.48 14.21 7.34
CA SER A 35 4.26 14.48 8.56
C SER A 35 3.49 14.22 9.86
N HIS A 36 2.16 14.35 9.82
CA HIS A 36 1.29 14.16 10.99
C HIS A 36 0.41 12.91 10.88
N PHE A 37 0.67 12.03 9.91
CA PHE A 37 -0.19 10.87 9.67
C PHE A 37 -0.17 9.92 10.87
N LYS A 38 -1.37 9.51 11.30
CA LYS A 38 -1.56 8.60 12.42
C LYS A 38 -2.78 7.71 12.19
N ASP A 39 -2.57 6.41 12.30
CA ASP A 39 -3.64 5.41 12.32
C ASP A 39 -3.34 4.29 13.34
N ALA A 40 -4.12 3.22 13.32
CA ALA A 40 -3.97 2.10 14.25
C ALA A 40 -2.65 1.31 14.09
N ASN A 41 -1.95 1.47 12.96
CA ASN A 41 -0.77 0.70 12.59
C ASN A 41 0.48 1.56 12.39
N PHE A 42 0.35 2.89 12.32
CA PHE A 42 1.44 3.79 11.98
C PHE A 42 1.28 5.18 12.63
N GLU A 43 2.38 5.73 13.14
CA GLU A 43 2.46 7.11 13.62
C GLU A 43 3.71 7.81 13.04
N ALA A 44 3.50 8.78 12.16
CA ALA A 44 4.59 9.51 11.48
C ALA A 44 5.53 10.22 12.47
N GLN A 45 4.98 10.74 13.56
CA GLN A 45 5.74 11.45 14.59
C GLN A 45 6.75 10.58 15.33
N TRP A 46 6.57 9.25 15.32
CA TRP A 46 7.48 8.31 15.99
C TRP A 46 8.71 8.00 15.14
N LEU A 47 8.64 8.27 13.83
CA LEU A 47 9.70 7.97 12.87
C LEU A 47 10.67 9.13 12.65
N HIS A 48 10.40 10.32 13.20
CA HIS A 48 11.24 11.52 13.04
C HIS A 48 11.69 11.74 11.58
N LEU A 49 10.75 11.64 10.63
CA LEU A 49 11.03 11.77 9.21
C LEU A 49 11.70 13.11 8.91
N GLU A 50 12.88 13.06 8.27
CA GLU A 50 13.57 14.26 7.82
C GLU A 50 12.80 14.89 6.65
N PRO A 51 12.86 16.23 6.46
CA PRO A 51 12.13 16.90 5.38
C PRO A 51 12.44 16.33 3.99
N GLU A 52 13.69 15.92 3.74
CA GLU A 52 14.10 15.32 2.47
C GLU A 52 13.47 13.94 2.21
N GLU A 53 13.25 13.14 3.27
CA GLU A 53 12.58 11.84 3.17
C GLU A 53 11.10 12.02 2.88
N LEU A 54 10.50 13.07 3.46
CA LEU A 54 9.11 13.42 3.31
C LEU A 54 8.81 13.93 1.90
N ASP A 55 9.68 14.78 1.37
CA ASP A 55 9.65 15.23 -0.03
C ASP A 55 9.83 14.06 -1.00
N SER A 56 10.77 13.16 -0.70
CA SER A 56 11.00 11.95 -1.51
C SER A 56 9.79 11.02 -1.50
N LEU A 57 9.15 10.83 -0.33
CA LEU A 57 7.94 10.03 -0.20
C LEU A 57 6.78 10.65 -0.97
N ALA A 58 6.55 11.96 -0.85
CA ALA A 58 5.52 12.67 -1.59
C ALA A 58 5.74 12.53 -3.11
N ALA A 59 6.98 12.70 -3.58
CA ALA A 59 7.33 12.53 -4.99
C ALA A 59 7.03 11.11 -5.49
N ILE A 60 7.37 10.07 -4.72
CA ILE A 60 7.07 8.68 -5.08
C ILE A 60 5.56 8.44 -5.14
N LEU A 61 4.79 8.92 -4.16
CA LEU A 61 3.33 8.77 -4.14
C LEU A 61 2.66 9.46 -5.33
N ILE A 62 3.10 10.67 -5.68
CA ILE A 62 2.62 11.41 -6.87
C ILE A 62 2.97 10.67 -8.16
N GLN A 63 4.18 10.12 -8.24
CA GLN A 63 4.61 9.35 -9.40
C GLN A 63 3.81 8.06 -9.56
N GLN A 64 3.57 7.34 -8.45
CA GLN A 64 2.74 6.14 -8.44
C GLN A 64 1.30 6.45 -8.81
N LEU A 65 0.73 7.54 -8.28
CA LEU A 65 -0.60 8.01 -8.63
C LEU A 65 -0.68 8.23 -10.14
N THR A 66 0.29 8.96 -10.71
CA THR A 66 0.36 9.26 -12.14
C THR A 66 0.45 7.98 -12.98
N ASN A 67 1.24 7.01 -12.55
CA ASN A 67 1.38 5.71 -13.22
C ASN A 67 0.13 4.83 -13.10
N SER A 68 -0.65 4.98 -12.02
CA SER A 68 -1.89 4.23 -11.78
C SER A 68 -3.10 4.76 -12.56
N LEU A 69 -2.99 5.96 -13.14
CA LEU A 69 -4.07 6.57 -13.92
C LEU A 69 -4.40 5.72 -15.15
N ASN A 70 -5.65 5.26 -15.21
CA ASN A 70 -6.17 4.52 -16.35
C ASN A 70 -7.49 5.15 -16.83
N GLY A 71 -7.89 4.81 -18.05
CA GLY A 71 -9.08 5.39 -18.69
C GLY A 71 -10.37 5.18 -17.91
N LYS A 72 -10.48 4.11 -17.13
CA LYS A 72 -11.64 3.84 -16.27
C LYS A 72 -11.69 4.84 -15.11
N LEU A 73 -10.59 5.01 -14.37
CA LEU A 73 -10.48 5.97 -13.28
C LEU A 73 -10.74 7.40 -13.78
N ILE A 74 -10.06 7.81 -14.85
CA ILE A 74 -10.23 9.14 -15.45
C ILE A 74 -11.69 9.35 -15.88
N GLY A 75 -12.29 8.36 -16.55
CA GLY A 75 -13.68 8.39 -16.96
C GLY A 75 -14.64 8.54 -15.78
N SER A 76 -14.41 7.80 -14.69
CA SER A 76 -15.20 7.90 -13.45
C SER A 76 -15.09 9.28 -12.80
N TYR A 77 -13.88 9.83 -12.64
CA TYR A 77 -13.68 11.18 -12.09
C TYR A 77 -14.39 12.25 -12.94
N LEU A 78 -14.21 12.21 -14.27
CA LEU A 78 -14.86 13.17 -15.18
C LEU A 78 -16.38 13.06 -15.15
N ASN A 79 -16.92 11.84 -15.00
CA ASN A 79 -18.34 11.60 -14.88
C ASN A 79 -18.89 12.20 -13.57
N THR A 80 -18.18 12.05 -12.45
CA THR A 80 -18.56 12.66 -11.17
C THR A 80 -18.51 14.18 -11.22
N ILE A 81 -17.48 14.78 -11.82
CA ILE A 81 -17.38 16.24 -11.98
C ILE A 81 -18.55 16.79 -12.82
N ARG A 82 -18.94 16.07 -13.87
CA ARG A 82 -19.98 16.53 -14.81
C ARG A 82 -21.40 16.27 -14.32
N HIS A 83 -21.62 15.20 -13.56
CA HIS A 83 -22.96 14.73 -13.21
C HIS A 83 -23.25 14.72 -11.70
N GLY A 84 -22.30 15.17 -10.88
CA GLY A 84 -22.47 15.30 -9.42
C GLY A 84 -22.73 13.97 -8.69
N ASN A 85 -22.52 12.84 -9.37
CA ASN A 85 -22.90 11.53 -8.86
C ASN A 85 -21.70 10.89 -8.15
N SER A 86 -21.73 10.91 -6.82
CA SER A 86 -20.68 10.43 -5.91
C SER A 86 -20.64 8.90 -5.76
N ASP A 87 -21.67 8.19 -6.23
CA ASP A 87 -21.87 6.75 -5.98
C ASP A 87 -20.91 5.82 -6.76
N VAL A 88 -19.96 6.37 -7.53
CA VAL A 88 -19.08 5.61 -8.43
C VAL A 88 -17.68 5.33 -7.84
N PHE A 89 -17.36 5.88 -6.66
CA PHE A 89 -16.06 5.65 -6.02
C PHE A 89 -16.05 4.38 -5.16
N PHE A 90 -15.85 3.23 -5.79
CA PHE A 90 -15.53 1.97 -5.09
C PHE A 90 -14.24 1.29 -5.60
N SER A 91 -13.44 1.99 -6.40
CA SER A 91 -12.11 1.51 -6.79
C SER A 91 -11.07 2.37 -6.07
N PRO A 92 -10.51 1.94 -4.93
CA PRO A 92 -9.35 2.61 -4.36
C PRO A 92 -8.26 2.71 -5.42
N ILE A 93 -7.54 3.83 -5.46
CA ILE A 93 -6.35 3.99 -6.28
C ILE A 93 -5.36 2.93 -5.77
N SER A 94 -5.19 1.86 -6.54
CA SER A 94 -4.20 0.83 -6.23
C SER A 94 -2.84 1.43 -6.54
N LEU A 95 -2.24 2.07 -5.54
CA LEU A 95 -0.82 2.44 -5.57
C LEU A 95 -0.04 1.14 -5.40
N GLU A 96 0.15 0.43 -6.51
CA GLU A 96 1.02 -0.75 -6.53
C GLU A 96 2.45 -0.26 -6.34
N PHE A 97 3.02 -0.56 -5.17
CA PHE A 97 4.45 -0.36 -4.95
C PHE A 97 5.24 -1.13 -6.01
N PRO A 98 6.34 -0.54 -6.55
CA PRO A 98 7.17 -1.26 -7.50
C PRO A 98 7.56 -2.59 -6.87
N SER A 99 7.20 -3.68 -7.55
CA SER A 99 7.55 -5.02 -7.11
C SER A 99 9.07 -5.11 -7.05
N SER A 100 9.62 -5.43 -5.89
CA SER A 100 11.04 -5.74 -5.78
C SER A 100 11.31 -6.96 -6.66
N VAL A 101 12.05 -6.79 -7.75
CA VAL A 101 12.41 -7.89 -8.66
C VAL A 101 13.45 -8.81 -8.03
N SER A 102 14.20 -8.30 -7.04
CA SER A 102 15.24 -9.04 -6.32
C SER A 102 14.77 -9.50 -4.94
N LEU A 103 15.08 -10.77 -4.61
CA LEU A 103 14.96 -11.30 -3.26
C LEU A 103 15.78 -10.45 -2.25
N PRO A 104 15.41 -10.41 -0.96
CA PRO A 104 16.19 -9.73 0.06
C PRO A 104 17.61 -10.28 0.17
N SER A 105 18.56 -9.40 0.47
CA SER A 105 19.93 -9.81 0.82
C SER A 105 19.89 -10.72 2.04
N GLY A 106 20.41 -11.94 1.91
CA GLY A 106 20.43 -12.93 3.00
C GLY A 106 19.31 -13.97 2.96
N PHE A 107 18.44 -13.97 1.94
CA PHE A 107 17.53 -15.10 1.72
C PHE A 107 18.32 -16.39 1.40
N PRO A 108 17.98 -17.55 1.99
CA PRO A 108 16.81 -17.81 2.85
C PRO A 108 17.02 -17.54 4.35
N ASP A 109 18.24 -17.29 4.82
CA ASP A 109 18.57 -17.21 6.25
C ASP A 109 17.92 -16.03 6.97
N SER A 110 17.65 -14.93 6.27
CA SER A 110 17.00 -13.74 6.81
C SER A 110 15.48 -13.75 6.71
N ALA A 111 14.88 -14.77 6.08
CA ALA A 111 13.43 -14.86 5.95
C ALA A 111 12.81 -15.24 7.31
N GLN A 112 11.62 -14.69 7.60
CA GLN A 112 10.84 -15.15 8.75
C GLN A 112 10.57 -16.66 8.61
N ILE A 113 10.48 -17.38 9.72
CA ILE A 113 10.11 -18.79 9.69
C ILE A 113 8.63 -18.88 9.29
N PRO A 114 8.28 -19.64 8.23
CA PRO A 114 6.88 -19.77 7.80
C PRO A 114 6.04 -20.39 8.92
N ARG A 115 4.92 -19.76 9.23
CA ARG A 115 4.02 -20.15 10.33
C ARG A 115 3.27 -21.45 10.05
N PHE A 116 3.02 -21.75 8.77
CA PHE A 116 2.26 -22.93 8.36
C PHE A 116 3.13 -23.85 7.50
N LEU A 117 2.93 -25.15 7.68
CA LEU A 117 3.63 -26.22 6.99
C LEU A 117 2.71 -26.91 5.97
N TYR A 118 3.31 -27.70 5.09
CA TYR A 118 2.56 -28.55 4.17
C TYR A 118 1.65 -29.51 4.94
N GLY A 119 0.37 -29.55 4.56
CA GLY A 119 -0.66 -30.36 5.21
C GLY A 119 -1.42 -29.63 6.32
N ASP A 120 -0.99 -28.44 6.75
CA ASP A 120 -1.72 -27.68 7.77
C ASP A 120 -3.09 -27.24 7.25
N LYS A 121 -4.12 -27.44 8.07
CA LYS A 121 -5.45 -26.88 7.84
C LYS A 121 -5.46 -25.44 8.32
N VAL A 122 -5.89 -24.54 7.47
CA VAL A 122 -5.96 -23.10 7.75
C VAL A 122 -7.32 -22.56 7.38
N ARG A 123 -7.71 -21.51 8.11
CA ARG A 123 -8.85 -20.66 7.78
C ARG A 123 -8.34 -19.46 7.00
N LEU A 124 -8.94 -19.17 5.86
CA LEU A 124 -8.79 -17.87 5.22
C LEU A 124 -9.69 -16.88 5.95
N VAL A 125 -9.12 -15.79 6.44
CA VAL A 125 -9.88 -14.66 6.97
C VAL A 125 -10.45 -13.90 5.77
N PRO A 126 -11.75 -14.02 5.47
CA PRO A 126 -12.26 -13.49 4.23
C PRO A 126 -12.55 -11.99 4.38
N VAL A 127 -12.49 -11.29 3.25
CA VAL A 127 -13.02 -9.92 3.11
C VAL A 127 -14.56 -9.94 3.11
N SER A 128 -15.17 -11.08 2.74
CA SER A 128 -16.61 -11.36 2.86
C SER A 128 -16.90 -12.18 4.13
N SER A 129 -18.14 -12.17 4.60
CA SER A 129 -18.51 -12.71 5.92
C SER A 129 -18.39 -14.23 6.09
N GLU A 130 -18.21 -15.00 5.01
CA GLU A 130 -18.23 -16.47 5.07
C GLU A 130 -16.83 -17.06 5.20
N PRO A 131 -16.54 -17.80 6.29
CA PRO A 131 -15.22 -18.38 6.50
C PRO A 131 -14.88 -19.44 5.46
N GLU A 132 -13.72 -19.31 4.81
CA GLU A 132 -13.21 -20.31 3.88
C GLU A 132 -12.09 -21.11 4.51
N TRP A 133 -12.00 -22.39 4.15
CA TRP A 133 -11.04 -23.33 4.71
C TRP A 133 -10.21 -23.97 3.61
N GLY A 134 -8.97 -24.30 3.93
CA GLY A 134 -8.11 -25.02 3.02
C GLY A 134 -6.94 -25.71 3.70
N VAL A 135 -6.26 -26.55 2.92
CA VAL A 135 -5.04 -27.24 3.32
C VAL A 135 -3.86 -26.61 2.59
N VAL A 136 -2.78 -26.32 3.32
CA VAL A 136 -1.54 -25.81 2.73
C VAL A 136 -0.89 -26.90 1.88
N ILE A 137 -0.81 -26.67 0.57
CA ILE A 137 -0.17 -27.58 -0.40
C ILE A 137 1.12 -27.00 -1.00
N GLY A 138 1.43 -25.75 -0.68
CA GLY A 138 2.57 -25.02 -1.22
C GLY A 138 2.83 -23.73 -0.47
N ARG A 139 4.07 -23.26 -0.53
CA ARG A 139 4.42 -21.91 -0.09
C ARG A 139 5.59 -21.36 -0.91
N PHE A 140 5.60 -20.05 -1.08
CA PHE A 140 6.70 -19.34 -1.71
C PHE A 140 6.85 -17.96 -1.07
N TYR A 141 8.05 -17.41 -1.17
CA TYR A 141 8.34 -16.08 -0.64
C TYR A 141 8.11 -15.06 -1.76
N SER A 142 7.29 -14.05 -1.50
CA SER A 142 6.88 -13.06 -2.51
C SER A 142 6.84 -11.65 -1.92
N TYR A 143 7.04 -10.66 -2.78
CA TYR A 143 6.93 -9.26 -2.39
C TYR A 143 5.45 -8.87 -2.22
N ALA A 144 5.05 -8.59 -0.99
CA ALA A 144 3.72 -8.08 -0.67
C ALA A 144 3.70 -6.57 -0.88
N CYS A 145 3.24 -6.14 -2.07
CA CYS A 145 3.15 -4.72 -2.40
C CYS A 145 2.34 -3.94 -1.36
N HIS A 146 1.25 -4.51 -0.83
CA HIS A 146 0.40 -3.87 0.18
C HIS A 146 1.09 -3.63 1.52
N ARG A 147 2.23 -4.27 1.77
CA ARG A 147 3.04 -4.08 2.99
C ARG A 147 4.46 -3.56 2.70
N CYS A 148 4.82 -3.35 1.44
CA CYS A 148 6.17 -2.96 1.02
C CYS A 148 7.30 -3.86 1.54
N HIS A 149 7.04 -5.16 1.77
CA HIS A 149 8.06 -6.10 2.23
C HIS A 149 7.85 -7.50 1.66
N TRP A 150 8.88 -8.33 1.76
CA TRP A 150 8.79 -9.74 1.38
C TRP A 150 8.12 -10.55 2.50
N MET A 151 7.23 -11.47 2.13
CA MET A 151 6.54 -12.34 3.08
C MET A 151 6.12 -13.67 2.47
N TRP A 152 5.73 -14.61 3.33
CA TRP A 152 5.22 -15.90 2.88
C TRP A 152 3.84 -15.78 2.27
N ARG A 153 3.70 -16.42 1.11
CA ARG A 153 2.43 -16.64 0.42
C ARG A 153 2.21 -18.13 0.28
N TYR A 154 1.00 -18.56 0.59
CA TYR A 154 0.63 -19.97 0.64
C TYR A 154 -0.27 -20.32 -0.54
N ILE A 155 -0.12 -21.56 -1.02
CA ILE A 155 -1.01 -22.19 -1.99
C ILE A 155 -1.89 -23.14 -1.20
N LEU A 156 -3.20 -22.96 -1.31
CA LEU A 156 -4.19 -23.66 -0.51
C LEU A 156 -5.06 -24.51 -1.41
N TRP A 157 -5.23 -25.76 -1.05
CA TRP A 157 -6.30 -26.59 -1.58
C TRP A 157 -7.57 -26.30 -0.77
N LEU A 158 -8.58 -25.70 -1.38
CA LEU A 158 -9.81 -25.31 -0.69
C LEU A 158 -10.65 -26.54 -0.32
N ASP A 159 -11.28 -26.49 0.84
CA ASP A 159 -12.29 -27.48 1.23
C ASP A 159 -13.52 -27.33 0.32
N ASN A 160 -14.10 -28.44 -0.13
CA ASN A 160 -15.34 -28.46 -0.92
C ASN A 160 -16.51 -27.76 -0.23
N ALA A 161 -16.49 -27.65 1.10
CA ALA A 161 -17.49 -26.89 1.86
C ALA A 161 -17.32 -25.36 1.76
N SER A 162 -16.18 -24.87 1.27
CA SER A 162 -15.93 -23.43 1.10
C SER A 162 -16.72 -22.87 -0.08
N PHE A 163 -17.24 -21.65 0.07
CA PHE A 163 -18.05 -21.00 -0.96
C PHE A 163 -17.32 -20.93 -2.32
N SER A 164 -16.05 -20.50 -2.32
CA SER A 164 -15.24 -20.41 -3.53
C SER A 164 -14.86 -21.77 -4.16
N ALA A 165 -15.00 -22.89 -3.43
CA ALA A 165 -14.69 -24.21 -3.96
C ALA A 165 -15.63 -24.64 -5.09
N SER A 166 -16.77 -23.97 -5.23
CA SER A 166 -17.70 -24.20 -6.35
C SER A 166 -17.16 -23.77 -7.72
N TRP A 167 -16.12 -22.92 -7.78
CA TRP A 167 -15.48 -22.50 -9.04
C TRP A 167 -13.95 -22.52 -9.03
N VAL A 168 -13.28 -22.63 -7.88
CA VAL A 168 -11.82 -22.68 -7.75
C VAL A 168 -11.42 -23.72 -6.70
N ALA A 169 -10.59 -24.70 -7.08
CA ALA A 169 -10.08 -25.72 -6.14
C ALA A 169 -8.82 -25.26 -5.37
N VAL A 170 -8.08 -24.30 -5.93
CA VAL A 170 -6.80 -23.84 -5.39
C VAL A 170 -6.77 -22.31 -5.30
N SER A 171 -6.48 -21.80 -4.12
CA SER A 171 -6.34 -20.35 -3.88
C SER A 171 -4.94 -20.01 -3.37
N THR A 172 -4.60 -18.72 -3.39
CA THR A 172 -3.39 -18.21 -2.74
C THR A 172 -3.75 -17.14 -1.72
N ALA A 173 -3.08 -17.16 -0.57
CA ALA A 173 -3.30 -16.19 0.50
C ALA A 173 -1.96 -15.78 1.13
N TRP A 174 -1.90 -14.55 1.66
CA TRP A 174 -0.74 -14.12 2.44
C TRP A 174 -0.77 -14.76 3.82
N GLU A 175 0.39 -14.91 4.47
CA GLU A 175 0.48 -15.49 5.81
C GLU A 175 -0.39 -14.78 6.87
N GLU A 176 -0.59 -13.47 6.71
CA GLU A 176 -1.42 -12.66 7.60
C GLU A 176 -2.92 -12.87 7.44
N ASP A 177 -3.33 -13.36 6.27
CA ASP A 177 -4.74 -13.66 5.96
C ASP A 177 -5.14 -15.05 6.45
N LEU A 178 -4.21 -15.77 7.09
CA LEU A 178 -4.39 -17.14 7.53
C LEU A 178 -4.45 -17.27 9.04
N GLN A 179 -5.42 -18.03 9.50
CA GLN A 179 -5.54 -18.47 10.89
C GLN A 179 -5.37 -19.98 10.99
N PRO A 180 -4.73 -20.47 12.07
CA PRO A 180 -4.67 -21.91 12.33
C PRO A 180 -6.08 -22.46 12.51
N TYR A 181 -6.32 -23.66 11.97
CA TYR A 181 -7.51 -24.42 12.31
C TYR A 181 -7.42 -24.86 13.78
N VAL A 182 -8.33 -24.37 14.62
CA VAL A 182 -8.51 -24.87 15.99
C VAL A 182 -9.78 -25.70 15.99
N GLU A 183 -9.63 -27.00 16.19
CA GLU A 183 -10.75 -27.89 16.49
C GLU A 183 -11.22 -27.52 17.91
N GLU A 184 -12.35 -26.83 18.04
CA GLU A 184 -12.95 -26.61 19.36
C GLU A 184 -13.33 -27.99 19.94
N VAL A 185 -12.68 -28.34 21.06
CA VAL A 185 -12.89 -29.59 21.82
C VAL A 185 -14.09 -29.44 22.75
#